data_AF-A0A3C2CMP8-F1
#
_entry.id   AF-A0A3C2CMP8-F1
#
_cell.length_a   1.000
_cell.length_b   1.000
_cell.length_c   1.000
_cell.angle_alpha   90.00
_cell.angle_beta   90.00
_cell.angle_gamma   90.00
#
_symmetry.space_group_name_H-M   'P 1'
#
loop_
_entity.id
_entity.type
_entity.pdbx_description
1 polymer ?
#
loop_
_entity_poly.entity_id
_entity_poly.type
_entity_poly.pdbx_seq_one_letter_code
_entity_poly.pdbx_strand_id
1 'polypeptide(L)'
;MKSLSGAARAKVVDRSGWIRANFSSLKRLLKPVLIEDSELKMSSISSRITALEIGAVLGWMSTRVLGQYDLLVLDNEDLNDQDLVYYVGPNICAIERRYAFDPDGFRLWLAIHELTHRAQFTGVYWMREHYLSLV
;
A
#
# COMPACT_ATOMS: atom_id res chain seq x y z
N MET A 1 4.29 -25.04 -6.61
CA MET A 1 4.16 -23.80 -7.41
C MET A 1 5.35 -22.90 -7.09
N LYS A 2 6.23 -22.61 -8.06
CA LYS A 2 7.32 -21.62 -7.87
C LYS A 2 6.84 -20.30 -8.48
N SER A 3 6.87 -19.21 -7.71
CA SER A 3 6.57 -17.88 -8.25
C SER A 3 7.61 -17.52 -9.30
N LEU A 4 7.15 -16.98 -10.43
CA LEU A 4 8.01 -16.48 -11.51
C LEU A 4 8.83 -15.24 -11.07
N SER A 5 8.47 -14.63 -9.93
CA SER A 5 9.10 -13.43 -9.37
C SER A 5 10.09 -13.70 -8.23
N GLY A 6 10.47 -14.96 -7.99
CA GLY A 6 11.43 -15.33 -6.93
C GLY A 6 10.82 -15.37 -5.51
N ALA A 7 11.68 -15.41 -4.49
CA ALA A 7 11.26 -15.51 -3.09
C ALA A 7 10.52 -14.24 -2.64
N ALA A 8 9.42 -14.40 -1.90
CA ALA A 8 8.67 -13.28 -1.35
C ALA A 8 9.54 -12.54 -0.32
N ARG A 9 9.53 -11.21 -0.40
CA ARG A 9 10.21 -10.33 0.55
C ARG A 9 9.18 -9.60 1.40
N ALA A 10 9.49 -9.43 2.68
CA ALA A 10 8.58 -8.84 3.66
C ALA A 10 9.26 -7.72 4.44
N LYS A 11 8.50 -6.68 4.78
CA LYS A 11 8.97 -5.54 5.58
C LYS A 11 7.95 -5.19 6.66
N VAL A 12 8.40 -5.14 7.91
CA VAL A 12 7.58 -4.64 9.01
C VAL A 12 7.82 -3.14 9.12
N VAL A 13 6.73 -2.37 9.15
CA VAL A 13 6.76 -0.91 9.22
C VAL A 13 5.87 -0.40 10.35
N ASP A 14 6.17 0.80 10.83
CA ASP A 14 5.22 1.57 11.63
C ASP A 14 4.21 2.32 10.73
N ARG A 15 3.27 3.03 11.35
CA ARG A 15 2.22 3.78 10.63
C ARG A 15 2.80 4.87 9.73
N SER A 16 3.85 5.56 10.19
CA SER A 16 4.50 6.62 9.43
C SER A 16 5.28 6.08 8.23
N GLY A 17 5.91 4.90 8.39
CA GLY A 17 6.54 4.14 7.33
C GLY A 17 5.54 3.69 6.28
N TRP A 18 4.36 3.20 6.69
CA TRP A 18 3.29 2.83 5.78
C TRP A 18 2.77 4.04 4.97
N ILE A 19 2.56 5.20 5.62
CA ILE A 19 2.16 6.44 4.94
C ILE A 19 3.20 6.83 3.89
N ARG A 20 4.49 6.85 4.25
CA ARG A 20 5.57 7.22 3.33
C ARG A 20 5.63 6.29 2.12
N ALA A 21 5.53 4.98 2.33
CA ALA A 21 5.54 3.99 1.26
C ALA A 21 4.36 4.19 0.28
N ASN A 22 3.17 4.51 0.79
CA ASN A 22 1.96 4.66 -0.03
C ASN A 22 1.77 6.05 -0.65
N PHE A 23 2.46 7.07 -0.12
CA PHE A 23 2.25 8.46 -0.53
C PHE A 23 2.61 8.67 -2.01
N SER A 24 3.68 8.03 -2.49
CA SER A 24 4.08 8.12 -3.90
C SER A 24 3.01 7.53 -4.84
N SER A 25 2.49 6.36 -4.50
CA SER A 25 1.43 5.69 -5.26
C SER A 25 0.12 6.48 -5.25
N LEU A 26 -0.29 7.02 -4.09
CA LEU A 26 -1.47 7.88 -4.02
C LEU A 26 -1.29 9.17 -4.82
N LYS A 27 -0.12 9.80 -4.74
CA LYS A 27 0.17 11.01 -5.53
C LYS A 27 0.01 10.75 -7.03
N ARG A 28 0.40 9.56 -7.52
CA ARG A 28 0.21 9.16 -8.92
C ARG A 28 -1.27 9.01 -9.27
N LEU A 29 -2.05 8.30 -8.45
CA LEU A 29 -3.50 8.14 -8.66
C LEU A 29 -4.24 9.48 -8.65
N LEU A 30 -3.75 10.45 -7.89
CA LEU A 30 -4.33 11.78 -7.83
C LEU A 30 -3.85 12.72 -8.95
N LYS A 31 -2.80 12.38 -9.72
CA LYS A 31 -2.29 13.24 -10.81
C LYS A 31 -3.37 13.66 -11.80
N PRO A 32 -4.23 12.77 -12.34
CA PRO A 32 -5.23 13.16 -13.33
C PRO A 32 -6.22 14.19 -12.77
N VAL A 33 -6.71 13.97 -11.55
CA VAL A 33 -7.65 14.86 -10.85
C VAL A 33 -7.01 16.22 -10.53
N LEU A 34 -5.75 16.22 -10.09
CA LEU A 34 -5.01 17.45 -9.79
C LEU A 34 -4.66 18.27 -11.04
N ILE A 35 -4.59 17.63 -12.22
CA ILE A 35 -4.32 18.30 -13.50
C ILE A 35 -5.61 18.89 -14.08
N GLU A 36 -6.76 18.21 -13.99
CA GLU A 36 -8.05 18.74 -14.44
C GLU A 36 -8.45 20.03 -13.69
N ASP A 37 -8.17 20.11 -12.37
CA ASP A 37 -8.42 21.32 -11.57
C ASP A 37 -7.46 22.49 -11.87
N SER A 38 -6.39 22.25 -12.66
CA SER A 38 -5.40 23.28 -12.97
C SER A 38 -5.84 24.26 -14.07
N GLU A 39 -6.81 23.89 -14.91
CA GLU A 39 -7.44 24.81 -15.87
C GLU A 39 -8.32 25.87 -15.18
N LEU A 40 -8.74 25.63 -13.93
CA LEU A 40 -9.49 26.56 -13.09
C LEU A 40 -8.64 27.10 -11.93
N LYS A 41 -7.54 27.84 -12.21
CA LYS A 41 -6.74 28.63 -11.24
C LYS A 41 -6.96 28.27 -9.76
N MET A 42 -6.61 27.05 -9.37
CA MET A 42 -6.83 26.62 -7.99
C MET A 42 -5.91 27.44 -7.09
N SER A 43 -6.48 28.27 -6.21
CA SER A 43 -5.68 29.15 -5.36
C SER A 43 -4.77 28.32 -4.44
N SER A 44 -3.64 28.88 -4.04
CA SER A 44 -2.69 28.23 -3.12
C SER A 44 -3.30 27.86 -1.76
N ILE A 45 -4.48 28.40 -1.43
CA ILE A 45 -5.26 28.06 -0.24
C ILE A 45 -6.05 26.77 -0.45
N SER A 46 -6.67 26.60 -1.64
CA SER A 46 -7.43 25.39 -1.98
C SER A 46 -6.53 24.15 -1.99
N SER A 47 -5.36 24.24 -2.62
CA SER A 47 -4.41 23.13 -2.68
C SER A 47 -3.87 22.69 -1.31
N ARG A 48 -3.77 23.62 -0.34
CA ARG A 48 -3.39 23.31 1.05
C ARG A 48 -4.50 22.55 1.78
N ILE A 49 -5.76 22.93 1.58
CA ILE A 49 -6.90 22.25 2.19
C ILE A 49 -6.98 20.81 1.67
N THR A 50 -6.89 20.62 0.35
CA THR A 50 -6.87 19.28 -0.27
C THR A 50 -5.73 18.41 0.28
N ALA A 51 -4.53 18.98 0.43
CA ALA A 51 -3.39 18.26 1.00
C ALA A 51 -3.62 17.84 2.47
N LEU A 52 -4.28 18.70 3.28
CA LEU A 52 -4.65 18.37 4.65
C LEU A 52 -5.68 17.24 4.71
N GLU A 53 -6.69 17.26 3.84
CA GLU A 53 -7.71 16.20 3.76
C GLU A 53 -7.08 14.86 3.37
N ILE A 54 -6.23 14.85 2.34
CA ILE A 54 -5.48 13.66 1.93
C ILE A 54 -4.61 13.14 3.08
N GLY A 55 -3.90 14.04 3.76
CA GLY A 55 -3.07 13.69 4.92
C GLY A 55 -3.89 13.11 6.07
N ALA A 56 -5.08 13.65 6.34
CA ALA A 56 -5.99 13.15 7.36
C ALA A 56 -6.51 11.75 7.02
N VAL A 57 -6.92 11.53 5.77
CA VAL A 57 -7.38 10.20 5.29
C VAL A 57 -6.25 9.17 5.37
N LEU A 58 -5.04 9.51 4.90
CA LEU A 58 -3.87 8.63 5.01
C LEU A 58 -3.51 8.33 6.47
N GLY A 59 -3.54 9.35 7.33
CA GLY A 59 -3.31 9.21 8.75
C GLY A 59 -4.30 8.23 9.39
N TRP A 60 -5.59 8.39 9.11
CA TRP A 60 -6.63 7.48 9.58
C TRP A 60 -6.45 6.06 9.05
N MET A 61 -6.23 5.89 7.74
CA MET A 61 -6.00 4.60 7.09
C MET A 61 -4.82 3.85 7.70
N SER A 62 -3.72 4.57 8.00
CA SER A 62 -2.51 3.99 8.59
C SER A 62 -2.75 3.28 9.94
N THR A 63 -3.86 3.58 10.62
CA THR A 63 -4.23 2.95 11.90
C THR A 63 -5.02 1.65 11.74
N ARG A 64 -5.50 1.35 10.52
CA ARG A 64 -6.39 0.22 10.24
C ARG A 64 -5.75 -0.87 9.38
N VAL A 65 -4.83 -0.51 8.49
CA VAL A 65 -4.16 -1.48 7.62
C VAL A 65 -3.28 -2.41 8.45
N LEU A 66 -3.34 -3.71 8.17
CA LEU A 66 -2.56 -4.75 8.87
C LEU A 66 -1.41 -5.25 8.01
N GLY A 67 -1.71 -5.65 6.79
CA GLY A 67 -0.77 -6.01 5.76
C GLY A 67 -1.16 -5.38 4.44
N GLN A 68 -0.19 -5.27 3.53
CA GLN A 68 -0.44 -4.84 2.17
C GLN A 68 0.61 -5.42 1.24
N TYR A 69 0.16 -6.15 0.23
CA TYR A 69 0.93 -6.37 -0.98
C TYR A 69 0.84 -5.15 -1.90
N ASP A 70 1.97 -4.51 -2.18
CA ASP A 70 2.00 -3.27 -2.96
C ASP A 70 2.30 -3.54 -4.44
N LEU A 71 1.31 -3.27 -5.28
CA LEU A 71 1.40 -3.36 -6.74
C LEU A 71 1.79 -2.07 -7.42
N LEU A 72 1.57 -0.94 -6.74
CA LEU A 72 1.62 0.41 -7.31
C LEU A 72 2.92 1.14 -6.98
N VAL A 73 3.84 0.53 -6.26
CA VAL A 73 5.26 0.93 -6.23
C VAL A 73 5.88 0.52 -7.56
N LEU A 74 5.52 1.24 -8.61
CA LEU A 74 6.03 1.09 -9.96
C LEU A 74 6.66 2.42 -10.37
N ASP A 75 7.98 2.36 -10.42
CA ASP A 75 8.97 3.33 -10.89
C ASP A 75 9.46 4.46 -9.96
N ASN A 76 10.78 4.38 -9.71
CA ASN A 76 11.74 5.36 -9.18
C ASN A 76 12.17 5.33 -7.71
N GLU A 77 11.75 4.35 -6.91
CA GLU A 77 12.52 3.95 -5.73
C GLU A 77 12.95 2.50 -5.92
N ASP A 78 14.26 2.28 -5.81
CA ASP A 78 15.02 1.03 -5.80
C ASP A 78 14.26 -0.24 -6.28
N LEU A 79 14.77 -0.95 -7.29
CA LEU A 79 14.25 -2.28 -7.70
C LEU A 79 14.14 -3.24 -6.48
N ASN A 80 14.89 -2.95 -5.41
CA ASN A 80 14.83 -3.61 -4.13
C ASN A 80 13.54 -3.38 -3.30
N ASP A 81 12.69 -2.42 -3.63
CA ASP A 81 11.44 -2.14 -2.91
C ASP A 81 10.17 -2.56 -3.68
N GLN A 82 10.34 -3.17 -4.86
CA GLN A 82 9.24 -3.79 -5.60
C GLN A 82 8.91 -5.20 -5.07
N ASP A 83 7.66 -5.63 -5.22
CA ASP A 83 7.21 -6.99 -4.84
C ASP A 83 7.41 -7.28 -3.34
N LEU A 84 7.24 -6.24 -2.51
CA LEU A 84 7.29 -6.33 -1.06
C LEU A 84 5.90 -6.51 -0.45
N VAL A 85 5.85 -7.37 0.57
CA VAL A 85 4.71 -7.45 1.48
C VAL A 85 5.00 -6.61 2.71
N TYR A 86 4.19 -5.58 2.93
CA TYR A 86 4.29 -4.71 4.09
C TYR A 86 3.40 -5.22 5.22
N TYR A 87 3.88 -5.12 6.46
CA TYR A 87 3.12 -5.42 7.67
C TYR A 87 3.18 -4.23 8.64
N VAL A 88 2.04 -3.69 9.05
CA VAL A 88 1.96 -2.56 9.98
C VAL A 88 1.98 -3.09 11.42
N GLY A 89 3.18 -3.31 11.94
CA GLY A 89 3.43 -3.98 13.22
C GLY A 89 2.58 -3.44 14.39
N PRO A 90 2.50 -2.11 14.61
CA PRO A 90 1.69 -1.56 15.71
C PRO A 90 0.20 -1.94 15.63
N ASN A 91 -0.36 -2.06 14.43
CA ASN A 91 -1.77 -2.39 14.24
C ASN A 91 -2.00 -3.88 14.44
N ILE A 92 -1.09 -4.72 13.93
CA ILE A 92 -1.09 -6.18 14.16
C ILE A 92 -1.07 -6.46 15.66
N CYS A 93 -0.09 -5.92 16.39
CA CYS A 93 0.02 -6.08 17.83
C CYS A 93 -1.22 -5.54 18.58
N ALA A 94 -1.85 -4.47 18.10
CA ALA A 94 -3.06 -3.93 18.72
C ALA A 94 -4.27 -4.86 18.54
N ILE A 95 -4.45 -5.44 17.35
CA ILE A 95 -5.52 -6.40 17.06
C ILE A 95 -5.32 -7.72 17.81
N GLU A 96 -4.08 -8.23 17.82
CA GLU A 96 -3.69 -9.41 18.60
C GLU A 96 -4.12 -9.26 20.06
N ARG A 97 -3.73 -8.15 20.70
CA ARG A 97 -4.10 -7.88 22.10
C ARG A 97 -5.59 -7.65 22.30
N ARG A 98 -6.25 -6.93 21.38
CA ARG A 98 -7.67 -6.57 21.50
C ARG A 98 -8.57 -7.80 21.46
N TYR A 99 -8.25 -8.77 20.63
CA TYR A 99 -9.06 -9.97 20.42
C TYR A 99 -8.44 -11.23 21.02
N ALA A 100 -7.32 -11.09 21.74
CA ALA A 100 -6.57 -12.18 22.35
C ALA A 100 -6.24 -13.31 21.36
N PHE A 101 -5.88 -12.94 20.12
CA PHE A 101 -5.45 -13.93 19.14
C PHE A 101 -4.11 -14.54 19.54
N ASP A 102 -3.94 -15.82 19.23
CA ASP A 102 -2.63 -16.46 19.24
C ASP A 102 -1.70 -15.72 18.26
N PRO A 103 -0.55 -15.15 18.71
CA PRO A 103 0.29 -14.33 17.85
C PRO A 103 0.84 -15.08 16.64
N ASP A 104 1.25 -16.34 16.81
CA ASP A 104 1.86 -17.12 15.74
C ASP A 104 0.82 -17.51 14.69
N GLY A 105 -0.34 -17.99 15.12
CA GLY A 105 -1.46 -18.33 14.25
C GLY A 105 -2.00 -17.12 13.49
N PHE A 106 -2.18 -15.98 14.17
CA PHE A 106 -2.68 -14.75 13.53
C PHE A 106 -1.70 -14.19 12.50
N ARG A 107 -0.41 -14.12 12.85
CA ARG A 107 0.63 -13.63 11.92
C ARG A 107 0.82 -14.55 10.74
N LEU A 108 0.75 -15.87 10.94
CA LEU A 108 0.82 -16.83 9.83
C LEU A 108 -0.38 -16.68 8.90
N TRP A 109 -1.60 -16.59 9.46
CA TRP A 109 -2.81 -16.34 8.66
C TRP A 109 -2.68 -15.06 7.83
N LEU A 110 -2.21 -13.97 8.45
CA LEU A 110 -1.99 -12.71 7.76
C LEU A 110 -0.92 -12.86 6.66
N ALA A 111 0.18 -13.56 6.95
CA ALA A 111 1.24 -13.77 5.97
C ALA A 111 0.77 -14.59 4.76
N ILE A 112 -0.05 -15.61 4.97
CA ILE A 112 -0.66 -16.40 3.89
C ILE A 112 -1.66 -15.54 3.10
N HIS A 113 -2.44 -14.69 3.78
CA HIS A 113 -3.37 -13.77 3.13
C HIS A 113 -2.62 -12.85 2.15
N GLU A 114 -1.57 -12.18 2.62
CA GLU A 114 -0.77 -11.28 1.78
C GLU A 114 -0.01 -12.02 0.67
N LEU A 115 0.53 -13.21 0.95
CA LEU A 115 1.20 -14.02 -0.07
C LEU A 115 0.21 -14.49 -1.15
N THR A 116 -1.05 -14.70 -0.79
CA THR A 116 -2.10 -15.04 -1.76
C THR A 116 -2.34 -13.89 -2.72
N HIS A 117 -2.42 -12.65 -2.23
CA HIS A 117 -2.49 -11.46 -3.09
C HIS A 117 -1.28 -11.39 -4.02
N ARG A 118 -0.06 -11.53 -3.48
CA ARG A 118 1.16 -11.59 -4.31
C ARG A 118 1.07 -12.67 -5.38
N ALA A 119 0.62 -13.87 -5.02
CA ALA A 119 0.51 -15.01 -5.94
C ALA A 119 -0.52 -14.75 -7.05
N GLN A 120 -1.63 -14.06 -6.78
CA GLN A 120 -2.60 -13.69 -7.81
C GLN A 120 -1.96 -12.81 -8.90
N PHE A 121 -1.24 -11.77 -8.48
CA PHE A 121 -0.66 -10.81 -9.43
C PHE A 121 0.66 -11.24 -10.06
N THR A 122 1.43 -12.14 -9.41
CA THR A 122 2.68 -12.70 -9.97
C THR A 122 2.47 -14.03 -10.68
N GLY A 123 1.37 -14.73 -10.39
CA GLY A 123 1.03 -16.03 -10.98
C GLY A 123 0.31 -15.93 -12.32
N VAL A 124 -0.25 -14.76 -12.65
CA VAL A 124 -0.97 -14.52 -13.90
C VAL A 124 -0.32 -13.36 -14.65
N TYR A 125 0.36 -13.68 -15.75
CA TYR A 125 1.23 -12.74 -16.48
C TYR A 125 0.50 -11.48 -16.99
N TRP A 126 -0.76 -11.58 -17.38
CA TRP A 126 -1.55 -10.45 -17.90
C TRP A 126 -2.17 -9.58 -16.81
N MET A 127 -2.27 -10.07 -15.57
CA MET A 127 -3.07 -9.42 -14.52
C MET A 127 -2.50 -8.06 -14.11
N ARG A 128 -1.18 -7.97 -13.95
CA ARG A 128 -0.50 -6.71 -13.60
C ARG A 128 -0.70 -5.65 -14.68
N GLU A 129 -0.43 -6.00 -15.94
CA GLU A 129 -0.54 -5.07 -17.06
C GLU A 129 -1.99 -4.62 -17.26
N HIS A 130 -2.94 -5.55 -17.21
CA HIS A 130 -4.36 -5.23 -17.32
C HIS A 130 -4.82 -4.29 -16.21
N TYR A 131 -4.46 -4.56 -14.95
CA TYR A 131 -4.83 -3.68 -13.82
C TYR A 131 -4.28 -2.26 -14.00
N LEU A 132 -3.01 -2.13 -14.42
CA LEU A 132 -2.39 -0.82 -14.67
C LEU A 132 -3.00 -0.08 -15.86
N SER A 133 -3.61 -0.78 -16.82
CA SER A 133 -4.31 -0.15 -17.94
C SER A 133 -5.64 0.50 -17.56
N LEU A 134 -6.19 0.19 -16.38
CA LEU A 134 -7.48 0.70 -15.89
C LEU A 134 -7.35 2.01 -15.08
N VAL A 135 -6.12 2.45 -14.75
CA VAL A 135 -5.82 3.60 -13.88
C VAL A 135 -4.83 4.54 -14.54
#